data_AF-A0A7W1FWG1-F1
#
_entry.id   AF-A0A7W1FWG1-F1
#
_cell.length_a   1.000
_cell.length_b   1.000
_cell.length_c   1.000
_cell.angle_alpha   90.00
_cell.angle_beta   90.00
_cell.angle_gamma   90.00
#
_symmetry.space_group_name_H-M   'P 1'
#
loop_
_entity.id
_entity.type
_entity.pdbx_description
1 polymer ?
#
loop_
_entity_poly.entity_id
_entity_poly.type
_entity_poly.pdbx_seq_one_letter_code
_entity_poly.pdbx_strand_id
1 'polypeptide(L)'
;MKKLTSEEFENLSLRGRGRSSEVFNSIVNLKAGEAVLIEHKDWKRKAGPSTLVRYIEKKHQMKFSCSALSEGNGWAIRRIDEIRKSNHKEESSVKIPDNQRLQLKSDILVFYLGRMAFQKIERIEDSIKTCIEHFWKNERELVKELFFEITKGLEEQGHIVIENGKTYIPLRRN
;
A
#
# COMPACT_ATOMS: atom_id res chain seq x y z
N MET A 1 -25.69 14.08 31.47
CA MET A 1 -26.35 12.87 30.91
C MET A 1 -27.54 12.52 31.81
N LYS A 2 -28.74 12.32 31.26
CA LYS A 2 -29.96 12.02 32.05
C LYS A 2 -30.19 10.50 32.08
N LYS A 3 -30.40 9.92 33.26
CA LYS A 3 -30.83 8.53 33.42
C LYS A 3 -32.34 8.47 33.21
N LEU A 4 -32.80 7.52 32.40
CA LEU A 4 -34.22 7.25 32.15
C LEU A 4 -34.64 6.00 32.92
N THR A 5 -35.89 5.93 33.37
CA THR A 5 -36.48 4.70 33.93
C THR A 5 -36.88 3.73 32.81
N SER A 6 -37.11 2.45 33.15
CA SER A 6 -37.50 1.43 32.15
C SER A 6 -38.79 1.80 31.41
N GLU A 7 -39.78 2.33 32.14
CA GLU A 7 -41.08 2.77 31.60
C GLU A 7 -40.95 4.01 30.70
N GLU A 8 -40.03 4.93 31.03
CA GLU A 8 -39.72 6.08 30.16
C GLU A 8 -39.02 5.64 28.87
N PHE A 9 -38.21 4.58 28.92
CA PHE A 9 -37.51 4.05 27.76
C PHE A 9 -38.44 3.33 26.77
N GLU A 10 -39.40 2.55 27.26
CA GLU A 10 -40.36 1.82 26.43
C GLU A 10 -41.34 2.75 25.70
N ASN A 11 -41.65 3.91 26.28
CA ASN A 11 -42.52 4.92 25.67
C ASN A 11 -41.82 5.83 24.66
N LEU A 12 -40.49 5.69 24.47
CA LEU A 12 -39.79 6.40 23.42
C LEU A 12 -40.07 5.74 22.06
N SER A 13 -40.41 6.55 21.06
CA SER A 13 -40.48 6.12 19.65
C SER A 13 -39.08 5.89 19.08
N LEU A 14 -38.39 4.88 19.60
CA LEU A 14 -37.04 4.51 19.20
C LEU A 14 -37.09 3.86 17.82
N ARG A 15 -36.47 4.50 16.81
CA ARG A 15 -36.21 3.85 15.54
C ARG A 15 -35.29 2.66 15.80
N GLY A 16 -35.77 1.45 15.48
CA GLY A 16 -35.08 0.19 15.79
C GLY A 16 -33.61 0.19 15.41
N ARG A 17 -32.77 -0.42 16.25
CA ARG A 17 -31.35 -0.62 15.98
C ARG A 17 -31.16 -1.63 14.84
N GLY A 18 -31.23 -1.16 13.60
CA GLY A 18 -30.69 -1.87 12.45
C GLY A 18 -31.56 -1.90 11.20
N ARG A 19 -30.95 -1.40 10.11
CA ARG A 19 -31.00 -1.95 8.74
C ARG A 19 -32.42 -2.07 8.14
N SER A 20 -32.99 -1.02 7.59
CA SER A 20 -32.51 -0.51 6.30
C SER A 20 -32.93 0.95 6.11
N SER A 21 -31.95 1.85 5.98
CA SER A 21 -32.25 3.18 5.43
C SER A 21 -32.93 3.00 4.08
N GLU A 22 -33.87 3.88 3.73
CA GLU A 22 -34.54 3.87 2.42
C GLU A 22 -33.53 3.73 1.28
N VAL A 23 -32.44 4.50 1.35
CA VAL A 23 -31.27 4.41 0.47
C VAL A 23 -30.65 3.01 0.38
N PHE A 24 -30.58 2.26 1.48
CA PHE A 24 -30.06 0.89 1.47
C PHE A 24 -31.00 -0.05 0.70
N ASN A 25 -32.32 0.04 0.93
CA ASN A 25 -33.28 -0.77 0.20
C ASN A 25 -33.26 -0.44 -1.28
N SER A 26 -33.17 0.84 -1.64
CA SER A 26 -33.07 1.28 -3.03
C SER A 26 -31.85 0.68 -3.72
N ILE A 27 -30.67 0.67 -3.06
CA ILE A 27 -29.45 0.10 -3.65
C ILE A 27 -29.53 -1.43 -3.79
N VAL A 28 -30.04 -2.14 -2.78
CA VAL A 28 -30.10 -3.61 -2.80
C VAL A 28 -31.08 -4.13 -3.87
N ASN A 29 -32.16 -3.39 -4.10
CA ASN A 29 -33.21 -3.77 -5.05
C ASN A 29 -32.95 -3.29 -6.48
N LEU A 30 -31.85 -2.56 -6.74
CA LEU A 30 -31.44 -2.17 -8.08
C LEU A 30 -31.29 -3.42 -8.96
N LYS A 31 -31.93 -3.44 -10.14
CA LYS A 31 -31.60 -4.42 -11.18
C LYS A 31 -30.32 -4.01 -11.88
N ALA A 32 -29.70 -4.95 -12.58
CA ALA A 32 -28.49 -4.63 -13.31
C ALA A 32 -28.77 -3.65 -14.46
N GLY A 33 -27.87 -2.69 -14.64
CA GLY A 33 -28.06 -1.57 -15.57
C GLY A 33 -28.84 -0.40 -14.98
N GLU A 34 -29.59 -0.59 -13.88
CA GLU A 34 -30.28 0.50 -13.19
C GLU A 34 -29.33 1.30 -12.31
N ALA A 35 -29.67 2.58 -12.12
CA ALA A 35 -28.92 3.50 -11.28
C ALA A 35 -29.86 4.28 -10.35
N VAL A 36 -29.34 4.62 -9.18
CA VAL A 36 -29.99 5.48 -8.18
C VAL A 36 -29.10 6.69 -7.95
N LEU A 37 -29.72 7.87 -7.96
CA LEU A 37 -29.11 9.10 -7.49
C LEU A 37 -29.43 9.29 -6.01
N ILE A 38 -28.41 9.60 -5.22
CA ILE A 38 -28.53 9.96 -3.81
C ILE A 38 -28.12 11.42 -3.68
N GLU A 39 -29.08 12.28 -3.37
CA GLU A 39 -28.79 13.66 -3.04
C GLU A 39 -28.19 13.77 -1.62
N HIS A 40 -27.46 14.86 -1.37
CA HIS A 40 -26.92 15.13 -0.04
C HIS A 40 -27.99 15.17 1.06
N LYS A 41 -29.20 15.63 0.75
CA LYS A 41 -30.32 15.73 1.70
C LYS A 41 -30.80 14.37 2.19
N ASP A 42 -30.72 13.36 1.34
CA ASP A 42 -31.17 12.00 1.65
C ASP A 42 -30.10 11.19 2.41
N TRP A 43 -28.85 11.66 2.39
CA TRP A 43 -27.72 10.99 3.00
C TRP A 43 -27.46 11.47 4.44
N LYS A 44 -27.93 10.68 5.41
CA LYS A 44 -27.85 11.03 6.84
C LYS A 44 -26.60 10.53 7.57
N ARG A 45 -25.61 9.98 6.84
CA ARG A 45 -24.42 9.34 7.46
C ARG A 45 -23.17 10.19 7.24
N LYS A 46 -22.27 10.18 8.24
CA LYS A 46 -20.95 10.85 8.15
C LYS A 46 -20.03 10.22 7.09
N ALA A 47 -20.04 8.90 6.99
CA ALA A 47 -19.30 8.20 5.94
C ALA A 47 -20.03 8.33 4.61
N GLY A 48 -19.29 8.49 3.51
CA GLY A 48 -19.86 8.52 2.17
C GLY A 48 -20.54 7.20 1.77
N PRO A 49 -21.39 7.22 0.73
CA PRO A 49 -22.15 6.05 0.29
C PRO A 49 -21.27 4.91 -0.22
N SER A 50 -20.01 5.17 -0.58
CA SER A 50 -19.04 4.16 -0.98
C SER A 50 -18.86 3.05 0.07
N THR A 51 -18.87 3.39 1.36
CA THR A 51 -18.77 2.40 2.45
C THR A 51 -20.01 1.51 2.52
N LEU A 52 -21.19 2.08 2.29
CA LEU A 52 -22.44 1.31 2.26
C LEU A 52 -22.47 0.38 1.05
N VAL A 53 -22.07 0.88 -0.12
CA VAL A 53 -21.98 0.11 -1.36
C VAL A 53 -21.04 -1.08 -1.18
N ARG A 54 -19.81 -0.87 -0.68
CA ARG A 54 -18.86 -1.96 -0.41
C ARG A 54 -19.39 -3.02 0.54
N TYR A 55 -20.15 -2.60 1.56
CA TYR A 55 -20.81 -3.54 2.46
C TYR A 55 -21.86 -4.38 1.74
N ILE A 56 -22.67 -3.76 0.87
CA ILE A 56 -23.67 -4.46 0.06
C ILE A 56 -22.99 -5.43 -0.92
N GLU A 57 -21.93 -5.00 -1.61
CA GLU A 57 -21.15 -5.84 -2.52
C GLU A 57 -20.65 -7.10 -1.81
N LYS A 58 -20.05 -6.95 -0.62
CA LYS A 58 -19.53 -8.08 0.16
C LYS A 58 -20.63 -9.02 0.66
N LYS A 59 -21.78 -8.47 1.07
CA LYS A 59 -22.85 -9.26 1.69
C LYS A 59 -23.78 -9.93 0.68
N HIS A 60 -24.08 -9.26 -0.43
CA HIS A 60 -25.06 -9.68 -1.42
C HIS A 60 -24.42 -10.18 -2.73
N GLN A 61 -23.09 -10.22 -2.83
CA GLN A 61 -22.34 -10.66 -4.02
C GLN A 61 -22.76 -9.91 -5.29
N MET A 62 -23.01 -8.61 -5.15
CA MET A 62 -23.35 -7.70 -6.25
C MET A 62 -22.17 -6.78 -6.57
N LYS A 63 -22.16 -6.16 -7.75
CA LYS A 63 -21.18 -5.13 -8.13
C LYS A 63 -21.85 -3.82 -8.46
N PHE A 64 -21.29 -2.72 -7.97
CA PHE A 64 -21.81 -1.38 -8.23
C PHE A 64 -20.70 -0.42 -8.68
N SER A 65 -21.08 0.55 -9.50
CA SER A 65 -20.30 1.75 -9.79
C SER A 65 -20.82 2.87 -8.93
N CYS A 66 -19.99 3.43 -8.05
CA CYS A 66 -20.36 4.57 -7.19
C CYS A 66 -19.44 5.74 -7.51
N SER A 67 -20.02 6.85 -7.97
CA SER A 67 -19.29 8.09 -8.26
C SER A 67 -19.99 9.29 -7.64
N ALA A 68 -19.22 10.28 -7.21
CA ALA A 68 -19.75 11.59 -6.84
C ALA A 68 -20.11 12.37 -8.12
N LEU A 69 -21.14 13.21 -8.05
CA LEU A 69 -21.45 14.17 -9.10
C LEU A 69 -20.35 15.23 -9.18
N SER A 70 -20.09 15.73 -10.39
CA SER A 70 -19.10 16.80 -10.65
C SER A 70 -19.42 18.10 -9.90
N GLU A 71 -20.70 18.38 -9.66
CA GLU A 71 -21.18 19.55 -8.93
C GLU A 71 -21.13 19.36 -7.40
N GLY A 72 -20.76 18.17 -6.91
CA GLY A 72 -20.70 17.88 -5.48
C GLY A 72 -22.07 17.74 -4.80
N ASN A 73 -23.18 17.74 -5.56
CA ASN A 73 -24.55 17.73 -5.00
C ASN A 73 -25.09 16.33 -4.66
N GLY A 74 -24.30 15.27 -4.82
CA GLY A 74 -24.71 13.92 -4.48
C GLY A 74 -23.85 12.83 -5.10
N TRP A 75 -24.38 11.60 -5.08
CA TRP A 75 -23.70 10.41 -5.59
C TRP A 75 -24.61 9.58 -6.47
N ALA A 76 -24.08 9.09 -7.58
CA ALA A 76 -24.76 8.14 -8.45
C ALA A 76 -24.23 6.73 -8.21
N ILE A 77 -25.13 5.78 -8.01
CA ILE A 77 -24.82 4.35 -7.83
C ILE A 77 -25.51 3.57 -8.93
N ARG A 78 -24.75 2.83 -9.74
CA ARG A 78 -25.28 1.97 -10.81
C ARG A 78 -24.91 0.52 -10.54
N ARG A 79 -25.86 -0.41 -10.66
CA ARG A 79 -25.55 -1.86 -10.57
C ARG A 79 -24.96 -2.34 -11.89
N ILE A 80 -23.82 -3.02 -11.81
CA ILE A 80 -23.11 -3.56 -12.97
C ILE A 80 -23.36 -5.08 -13.01
N ASP A 81 -23.81 -5.60 -14.15
CA ASP A 81 -23.78 -7.04 -14.42
C ASP A 81 -22.32 -7.50 -14.53
N GLU A 82 -22.00 -8.63 -13.91
CA GLU A 82 -20.66 -9.17 -14.01
C GLU A 82 -20.26 -9.38 -15.48
N ILE A 83 -19.18 -8.68 -15.86
CA ILE A 83 -18.43 -8.76 -17.11
C ILE A 83 -19.12 -8.10 -18.32
N ARG A 84 -19.05 -6.76 -18.35
CA ARG A 84 -18.51 -6.09 -19.54
C ARG A 84 -17.36 -5.18 -19.11
N LYS A 85 -16.13 -5.64 -19.34
CA LYS A 85 -14.99 -4.74 -19.57
C LYS A 85 -15.23 -4.00 -20.89
N SER A 86 -16.24 -3.14 -20.96
CA SER A 86 -16.28 -2.11 -21.99
C SER A 86 -15.45 -0.96 -21.47
N ASN A 87 -14.16 -1.02 -21.76
CA ASN A 87 -13.26 0.13 -21.75
C ASN A 87 -13.83 1.18 -22.72
N HIS A 88 -14.82 1.96 -22.30
CA HIS A 88 -15.05 3.28 -22.89
C HIS A 88 -14.25 4.28 -22.06
N LYS A 89 -12.93 4.22 -22.22
CA LYS A 89 -12.16 5.44 -22.26
C LYS A 89 -12.08 5.78 -23.74
N GLU A 90 -12.62 6.93 -24.09
CA GLU A 90 -12.33 7.60 -25.35
C GLU A 90 -10.80 7.80 -25.41
N GLU A 91 -10.10 6.83 -25.98
CA GLU A 91 -8.71 6.98 -26.36
C GLU A 91 -8.69 7.61 -27.75
N SER A 92 -8.32 8.89 -27.77
CA SER A 92 -7.81 9.57 -28.96
C SER A 92 -6.73 8.69 -29.59
N SER A 93 -7.09 7.99 -30.66
CA SER A 93 -6.24 7.02 -31.31
C SER A 93 -5.17 7.71 -32.16
N VAL A 94 -4.12 8.21 -31.52
CA VAL A 94 -2.83 8.31 -32.18
C VAL A 94 -2.33 6.87 -32.33
N LYS A 95 -2.46 6.32 -33.55
CA LYS A 95 -1.94 4.99 -33.89
C LYS A 95 -0.42 5.02 -33.84
N ILE A 96 0.14 4.87 -32.64
CA ILE A 96 1.56 4.61 -32.46
C ILE A 96 1.84 3.25 -33.11
N PRO A 97 2.76 3.15 -34.08
CA PRO A 97 3.07 1.88 -34.74
C PRO A 97 3.50 0.83 -33.71
N ASP A 98 3.04 -0.41 -33.88
CA ASP A 98 3.18 -1.47 -32.87
C ASP A 98 4.63 -1.71 -32.42
N ASN A 99 5.62 -1.45 -33.28
CA ASN A 99 7.04 -1.52 -32.94
C ASN A 99 7.46 -0.48 -31.88
N GLN A 100 6.96 0.76 -31.97
CA GLN A 100 7.21 1.78 -30.94
C GLN A 100 6.47 1.46 -29.65
N ARG A 101 5.27 0.87 -29.74
CA ARG A 101 4.50 0.43 -28.56
C ARG A 101 5.19 -0.71 -27.81
N LEU A 102 5.83 -1.63 -28.53
CA LEU A 102 6.62 -2.72 -27.94
C LEU A 102 7.88 -2.19 -27.27
N GLN A 103 8.60 -1.24 -27.89
CA GLN A 103 9.76 -0.57 -27.31
C GLN A 103 9.39 0.23 -26.04
N LEU A 104 8.32 1.01 -26.07
CA LEU A 104 7.84 1.73 -24.89
C LEU A 104 7.47 0.78 -23.74
N LYS A 105 6.87 -0.38 -24.04
CA LYS A 105 6.58 -1.40 -23.02
C LYS A 105 7.85 -2.01 -22.45
N SER A 106 8.86 -2.32 -23.28
CA SER A 106 10.13 -2.85 -22.79
C SER A 106 10.86 -1.83 -21.92
N ASP A 107 10.88 -0.55 -22.33
CA ASP A 107 11.59 0.50 -21.61
C ASP A 107 10.97 0.80 -20.25
N ILE A 108 9.63 0.83 -20.19
CA ILE A 108 8.90 0.96 -18.93
C ILE A 108 9.20 -0.23 -18.00
N LEU A 109 9.25 -1.44 -18.55
CA LEU A 109 9.51 -2.66 -17.76
C LEU A 109 10.95 -2.68 -17.23
N VAL A 110 11.93 -2.29 -18.05
CA VAL A 110 13.33 -2.10 -17.63
C VAL A 110 13.45 -1.02 -16.56
N PHE A 111 12.75 0.11 -16.71
CA PHE A 111 12.74 1.17 -15.70
C PHE A 111 12.18 0.71 -14.35
N TYR A 112 11.03 0.01 -14.35
CA TYR A 112 10.43 -0.49 -13.11
C TYR A 112 11.27 -1.60 -12.47
N LEU A 113 11.84 -2.52 -13.26
CA LEU A 113 12.75 -3.55 -12.74
C LEU A 113 14.02 -2.92 -12.16
N GLY A 114 14.60 -1.92 -12.84
CA GLY A 114 15.75 -1.17 -12.35
C GLY A 114 15.44 -0.45 -11.04
N ARG A 115 14.29 0.22 -10.95
CA ARG A 115 13.85 0.90 -9.72
C ARG A 115 13.60 -0.08 -8.57
N MET A 116 13.01 -1.24 -8.86
CA MET A 116 12.82 -2.30 -7.85
C MET A 116 14.14 -2.89 -7.39
N ALA A 117 15.09 -3.13 -8.31
CA ALA A 117 16.42 -3.61 -7.97
C ALA A 117 17.17 -2.61 -7.09
N PHE A 118 17.12 -1.32 -7.45
CA PHE A 118 17.73 -0.25 -6.68
C PHE A 118 17.17 -0.16 -5.26
N GLN A 119 15.84 -0.17 -5.09
CA GLN A 119 15.21 -0.17 -3.78
C GLN A 119 15.55 -1.40 -2.94
N LYS A 120 15.74 -2.56 -3.57
CA LYS A 120 16.19 -3.78 -2.87
C LYS A 120 17.65 -3.65 -2.42
N ILE A 121 18.51 -3.08 -3.26
CA ILE A 121 19.92 -2.82 -2.92
C ILE A 121 20.01 -1.84 -1.74
N GLU A 122 19.28 -0.73 -1.78
CA GLU A 122 19.25 0.24 -0.67
C GLU A 122 18.80 -0.41 0.64
N ARG A 123 17.75 -1.24 0.62
CA ARG A 123 17.29 -1.95 1.82
C ARG A 123 18.32 -2.94 2.37
N ILE A 124 19.05 -3.62 1.49
CA ILE A 124 20.13 -4.52 1.88
C ILE A 124 21.26 -3.72 2.52
N GLU A 125 21.65 -2.59 1.92
CA GLU A 125 22.68 -1.71 2.45
C GLU A 125 22.31 -1.17 3.84
N ASP A 126 21.08 -0.71 4.03
CA ASP A 126 20.59 -0.22 5.32
C ASP A 126 20.55 -1.33 6.38
N SER A 127 20.18 -2.55 5.97
CA SER A 127 20.18 -3.71 6.86
C SER A 127 21.61 -4.06 7.30
N ILE A 128 22.56 -4.07 6.37
CA ILE A 128 23.98 -4.30 6.66
C ILE A 128 24.51 -3.22 7.60
N LYS A 129 24.24 -1.93 7.33
CA LYS A 129 24.64 -0.83 8.21
C LYS A 129 24.09 -0.99 9.62
N THR A 130 22.80 -1.31 9.73
CA THR A 130 22.14 -1.51 11.03
C THR A 130 22.76 -2.69 11.79
N CYS A 131 23.04 -3.81 11.10
CA CYS A 131 23.70 -4.96 11.70
C CYS A 131 25.12 -4.62 12.17
N ILE A 132 25.91 -3.91 11.35
CA ILE A 132 27.27 -3.49 11.72
C ILE A 132 27.22 -2.55 12.92
N GLU A 133 26.33 -1.55 12.93
CA GLU A 133 26.17 -0.65 14.06
C GLU A 133 25.79 -1.39 15.35
N HIS A 134 24.86 -2.35 15.26
CA HIS A 134 24.47 -3.18 16.38
C HIS A 134 25.66 -3.99 16.91
N PHE A 135 26.40 -4.64 16.02
CA PHE A 135 27.58 -5.42 16.37
C PHE A 135 28.67 -4.55 17.03
N TRP A 136 28.91 -3.34 16.50
CA TRP A 136 29.87 -2.39 17.08
C TRP A 136 29.46 -1.84 18.45
N LYS A 137 28.16 -1.69 18.70
CA LYS A 137 27.64 -1.14 19.95
C LYS A 137 27.57 -2.19 21.05
N ASN A 138 27.09 -3.39 20.72
CA ASN A 138 26.75 -4.42 21.70
C ASN A 138 27.88 -5.43 21.94
N GLU A 139 28.74 -5.68 20.94
CA GLU A 139 29.74 -6.76 20.99
C GLU A 139 31.17 -6.22 20.78
N ARG A 140 31.51 -5.14 21.48
CA ARG A 140 32.82 -4.47 21.36
C ARG A 140 34.02 -5.36 21.64
N GLU A 141 33.90 -6.32 22.56
CA GLU A 141 34.99 -7.24 22.90
C GLU A 141 35.23 -8.23 21.75
N LEU A 142 34.18 -8.85 21.23
CA LEU A 142 34.26 -9.74 20.08
C LEU A 142 34.84 -9.04 18.84
N VAL A 143 34.45 -7.79 18.59
CA VAL A 143 35.04 -6.99 17.51
C VAL A 143 36.55 -6.84 17.69
N LYS A 144 37.02 -6.55 18.90
CA LYS A 144 38.46 -6.42 19.19
C LYS A 144 39.19 -7.75 19.02
N GLU A 145 38.59 -8.85 19.46
CA GLU A 145 39.15 -10.20 19.28
C GLU A 145 39.29 -10.55 17.80
N LEU A 146 38.24 -10.31 17.01
CA LEU A 146 38.27 -10.51 15.55
C LEU A 146 39.32 -9.64 14.87
N PHE A 147 39.44 -8.36 15.23
CA PHE A 147 40.50 -7.51 14.69
C PHE A 147 41.88 -8.03 15.05
N PHE A 148 42.08 -8.49 16.29
CA PHE A 148 43.33 -9.08 16.73
C PHE A 148 43.67 -10.34 15.93
N GLU A 149 42.73 -11.26 15.74
CA GLU A 149 42.91 -12.46 14.92
C GLU A 149 43.24 -12.12 13.47
N ILE A 150 42.54 -11.15 12.87
CA ILE A 150 42.83 -10.69 11.51
C ILE A 150 44.24 -10.10 11.42
N THR A 151 44.64 -9.23 12.35
CA THR A 151 45.99 -8.65 12.35
C THR A 151 47.06 -9.72 12.54
N LYS A 152 46.83 -10.69 13.42
CA LYS A 152 47.73 -11.82 13.64
C LYS A 152 47.86 -12.68 12.38
N GLY A 153 46.75 -13.00 11.72
CA GLY A 153 46.77 -13.75 10.47
C GLY A 153 47.51 -12.99 9.35
N LEU A 154 47.33 -11.67 9.25
CA LEU A 154 48.06 -10.84 8.27
C LEU A 154 49.56 -10.76 8.58
N GLU A 155 49.94 -10.73 9.86
CA GLU A 155 51.33 -10.76 10.30
C GLU A 155 51.99 -12.12 9.99
N GLU A 156 51.30 -13.22 10.30
CA GLU A 156 51.74 -14.59 9.99
C GLU A 156 51.92 -14.82 8.48
N GLN A 157 51.07 -14.20 7.66
CA GLN A 157 51.19 -14.22 6.20
C GLN A 157 52.28 -13.29 5.65
N GLY A 158 52.91 -12.48 6.51
CA GLY A 158 53.93 -11.51 6.13
C GLY A 158 53.39 -10.32 5.32
N HIS A 159 52.07 -10.07 5.37
CA HIS A 159 51.44 -8.92 4.74
C HIS A 159 51.62 -7.63 5.53
N ILE A 160 51.81 -7.76 6.85
CA ILE A 160 52.13 -6.65 7.75
C ILE A 160 53.22 -7.09 8.72
N VAL A 161 53.96 -6.12 9.26
CA VAL A 161 54.96 -6.32 10.32
C VAL A 161 54.63 -5.35 11.44
N ILE A 162 54.55 -5.81 12.68
CA ILE A 162 54.26 -4.95 13.84
C ILE A 162 55.53 -4.82 14.69
N GLU A 163 56.17 -3.65 14.66
CA GLU A 163 57.38 -3.36 15.45
C GLU A 163 57.18 -2.10 16.29
N ASN A 164 57.54 -2.15 17.58
CA ASN A 164 57.47 -1.02 18.52
C ASN A 164 56.09 -0.34 18.56
N GLY A 165 55.01 -1.11 18.43
CA GLY A 165 53.63 -0.60 18.42
C GLY A 165 53.23 0.13 17.14
N LYS A 166 54.03 0.02 16.07
CA LYS A 166 53.70 0.55 14.74
C LYS A 166 53.53 -0.59 13.75
N THR A 167 52.51 -0.49 12.91
CA THR A 167 52.23 -1.45 11.83
C THR A 167 52.87 -0.96 10.53
N TYR A 168 53.67 -1.81 9.90
CA TYR A 168 54.35 -1.57 8.63
C TYR A 168 53.83 -2.54 7.58
N ILE A 169 53.72 -2.07 6.34
CA ILE A 169 53.46 -2.94 5.19
C ILE A 169 54.82 -3.18 4.51
N PRO A 170 55.35 -4.42 4.51
CA PRO A 170 56.62 -4.70 3.86
C PRO A 170 56.48 -4.44 2.36
N LEU A 171 57.26 -3.50 1.85
CA LEU A 171 57.38 -3.29 0.41
C LEU A 171 58.00 -4.55 -0.19
N ARG A 172 57.32 -5.16 -1.17
CA ARG A 172 57.89 -6.30 -1.92
C ARG A 172 59.27 -5.89 -2.44
N ARG A 173 60.30 -6.63 -2.05
CA ARG A 173 61.59 -6.56 -2.74
C ARG A 173 61.36 -7.13 -4.14
N ASN A 174 61.47 -6.27 -5.15
CA ASN A 174 61.65 -6.73 -6.54
C ASN A 174 63.01 -7.42 -6.67
#